data_AF-A0A7Y5YBR3-F1
#
_entry.id   AF-A0A7Y5YBR3-F1
#
_cell.length_a   1.000
_cell.length_b   1.000
_cell.length_c   1.000
_cell.angle_alpha   90.00
_cell.angle_beta   90.00
_cell.angle_gamma   90.00
#
_symmetry.space_group_name_H-M   'P 1'
#
loop_
_entity.id
_entity.type
_entity.pdbx_description
1 polymer ?
#
loop_
_entity_poly.entity_id
_entity_poly.type
_entity_poly.pdbx_seq_one_letter_code
_entity_poly.pdbx_strand_id
1 'polypeptide(L)'
;MHLLGFPAPTLQAKFRQGGLLLARTDFFWPRYRLVGEFDGDSKYLSDDYLGTRTARQAVLAEKKREDRLRAAGFRVVRWDWATASEPSRFAACLRQAGLPNTRTGPPING
;
A
#
# COMPACT_ATOMS: atom_id res chain seq x y z
N MET A 1 -6.86 -9.79 -5.18
CA MET A 1 -5.55 -9.64 -5.86
C MET A 1 -5.36 -10.66 -6.98
N HIS A 2 -5.18 -11.95 -6.67
CA HIS A 2 -4.91 -12.98 -7.70
C HIS A 2 -6.08 -13.20 -8.68
N LEU A 3 -7.33 -13.04 -8.22
CA LEU A 3 -8.53 -13.22 -9.04
C LEU A 3 -8.83 -12.07 -10.02
N LEU A 4 -8.21 -10.89 -9.84
CA LEU A 4 -8.52 -9.68 -10.61
C LEU A 4 -7.55 -9.40 -11.75
N GLY A 5 -6.52 -10.25 -11.92
CA GLY A 5 -5.52 -10.06 -12.97
C GLY A 5 -4.45 -9.03 -12.66
N PHE A 6 -4.31 -8.57 -11.41
CA PHE A 6 -3.22 -7.67 -11.05
C PHE A 6 -1.91 -8.44 -10.78
N PRO A 7 -0.75 -7.82 -11.03
CA PRO A 7 0.54 -8.39 -10.63
C PRO A 7 0.54 -8.78 -9.15
N ALA A 8 1.18 -9.89 -8.80
CA ALA A 8 1.29 -10.31 -7.41
C ALA A 8 2.15 -9.31 -6.61
N PRO A 9 1.64 -8.77 -5.48
CA PRO A 9 2.43 -7.93 -4.60
C PRO A 9 3.40 -8.80 -3.77
N THR A 10 4.53 -8.21 -3.41
CA THR A 10 5.32 -8.65 -2.25
C THR A 10 4.62 -8.16 -0.99
N LEU A 11 4.23 -9.09 -0.13
CA LEU A 11 3.59 -8.75 1.14
C LEU A 11 4.62 -8.35 2.18
N GLN A 12 4.25 -7.42 3.06
CA GLN A 12 5.04 -7.02 4.24
C GLN A 12 6.48 -6.59 3.89
N ALA A 13 6.66 -5.95 2.73
CA ALA A 13 7.95 -5.57 2.21
C ALA A 13 8.66 -4.57 3.15
N LYS A 14 9.94 -4.82 3.42
CA LYS A 14 10.78 -3.97 4.27
C LYS A 14 11.72 -3.14 3.41
N PHE A 15 11.63 -1.82 3.52
CA PHE A 15 12.54 -0.89 2.86
C PHE A 15 13.66 -0.52 3.84
N ARG A 16 14.91 -0.64 3.38
CA ARG A 16 16.09 -0.25 4.15
C ARG A 16 16.92 0.77 3.38
N GLN A 17 17.49 1.73 4.10
CA GLN A 17 18.47 2.68 3.57
C GLN A 17 19.59 2.84 4.59
N GLY A 18 20.84 2.67 4.16
CA GLY A 18 22.00 2.73 5.06
C GLY A 18 21.95 1.73 6.22
N GLY A 19 21.37 0.54 6.00
CA GLY A 19 21.19 -0.49 7.04
C GLY A 19 19.98 -0.30 7.97
N LEU A 20 19.41 0.90 8.04
CA LEU A 20 18.24 1.21 8.87
C LEU A 20 16.93 0.81 8.19
N LEU A 21 15.99 0.25 8.96
CA LEU A 21 14.62 -0.01 8.49
C LEU A 21 13.88 1.32 8.33
N LEU A 22 13.54 1.68 7.10
CA LEU A 22 12.82 2.90 6.77
C LEU A 22 11.31 2.75 6.92
N ALA A 23 10.79 1.65 6.36
CA ALA A 23 9.36 1.39 6.26
C ALA A 23 9.12 -0.11 6.14
N ARG A 24 7.95 -0.53 6.63
CA ARG A 24 7.35 -1.82 6.30
C ARG A 24 5.98 -1.50 5.70
N THR A 25 5.69 -2.08 4.55
CA THR A 25 4.46 -1.83 3.80
C THR A 25 3.66 -3.10 3.64
N ASP A 26 2.33 -3.02 3.64
CA ASP A 26 1.48 -4.22 3.53
C ASP A 26 1.62 -4.90 2.17
N PHE A 27 1.63 -4.11 1.10
CA PHE A 27 1.73 -4.57 -0.29
C PHE A 27 2.79 -3.76 -1.04
N PHE A 28 3.61 -4.43 -1.84
CA PHE A 28 4.59 -3.76 -2.68
C PHE A 28 4.66 -4.39 -4.06
N TRP A 29 4.64 -3.56 -5.10
CA TRP A 29 4.83 -3.95 -6.49
C TRP A 29 6.15 -3.36 -7.01
N PRO A 30 7.27 -4.12 -6.94
CA PRO A 30 8.59 -3.62 -7.29
C PRO A 30 8.67 -3.01 -8.69
N ARG A 31 8.09 -3.72 -9.68
CA ARG A 31 8.10 -3.30 -11.10
C ARG A 31 7.41 -1.95 -11.33
N TYR A 32 6.45 -1.58 -10.49
CA TYR A 32 5.64 -0.38 -10.65
C TYR A 32 6.01 0.71 -9.63
N ARG A 33 7.02 0.43 -8.78
CA ARG A 33 7.39 1.24 -7.61
C ARG A 33 6.15 1.67 -6.82
N LEU A 34 5.18 0.77 -6.71
CA LEU A 34 3.90 1.04 -6.06
C LEU A 34 3.85 0.33 -4.72
N VAL A 35 3.51 1.07 -3.69
CA VAL A 35 3.27 0.60 -2.33
C VAL A 35 1.77 0.69 -2.06
N GLY A 36 1.18 -0.39 -1.57
CA GLY A 36 -0.18 -0.43 -1.06
C GLY A 36 -0.17 -0.60 0.44
N GLU A 37 -0.87 0.25 1.17
CA GLU A 37 -1.08 0.11 2.61
C GLU A 37 -2.56 -0.15 2.87
N PHE A 38 -2.84 -1.09 3.78
CA PHE A 38 -4.19 -1.38 4.20
C PHE A 38 -4.50 -0.61 5.48
N ASP A 39 -5.40 0.36 5.38
CA ASP A 39 -5.89 1.08 6.54
C ASP A 39 -7.07 0.31 7.13
N GLY A 40 -6.76 -0.69 7.95
CA GLY A 40 -7.78 -1.32 8.78
C GLY A 40 -8.35 -0.27 9.73
N ASP A 41 -9.68 -0.24 9.89
CA ASP A 41 -10.47 0.67 10.76
C ASP A 41 -9.98 0.76 12.22
N SER A 42 -9.02 -0.07 12.63
CA SER A 42 -8.53 -0.23 13.99
C SER A 42 -7.48 0.78 14.46
N LYS A 43 -7.19 1.87 13.73
CA LYS A 43 -6.25 2.91 14.23
C LYS A 43 -6.91 4.17 14.79
N TYR A 44 -8.23 4.35 14.65
CA TYR A 44 -8.94 5.51 15.20
C TYR A 44 -9.72 5.24 16.50
N LEU A 45 -9.74 3.99 16.98
CA LEU A 45 -10.43 3.61 18.23
C LEU A 45 -9.48 3.35 19.40
N SER A 46 -8.22 3.76 19.28
CA SER A 46 -7.24 3.55 20.34
C SER A 46 -6.53 4.85 20.72
N ASP A 47 -7.33 5.79 21.23
CA ASP A 47 -6.84 6.69 22.28
C ASP A 47 -6.22 5.90 23.45
N ASP A 48 -6.60 4.63 23.63
CA ASP A 48 -6.10 3.72 24.67
C ASP A 48 -4.73 3.06 24.41
N TYR A 49 -4.17 3.12 23.18
CA TYR A 49 -2.87 2.49 22.86
C TYR A 49 -1.72 3.48 22.62
N LEU A 50 -1.88 4.74 23.01
CA LEU A 50 -0.78 5.70 23.01
C LEU A 50 0.00 5.61 24.33
N GLY A 51 0.74 4.52 24.51
CA GLY A 51 1.84 4.52 25.47
C GLY A 51 2.83 5.62 25.11
N THR A 52 3.04 6.61 25.99
CA THR A 52 4.02 7.72 26.01
C THR A 52 4.32 8.54 24.73
N ARG A 53 3.89 8.13 23.54
CA ARG A 53 3.94 8.89 22.28
C ARG A 53 2.56 9.46 22.04
N THR A 54 2.46 10.78 21.94
CA THR A 54 1.19 11.44 21.62
C THR A 54 0.73 11.09 20.21
N ALA A 55 -0.59 11.02 19.96
CA ALA A 55 -1.16 10.75 18.63
C ALA A 55 -0.49 11.57 17.51
N ARG A 56 -0.14 12.82 17.84
CA ARG A 56 0.59 13.76 16.99
C ARG A 56 1.96 13.23 16.53
N GLN A 57 2.72 12.58 17.41
CA GLN A 57 4.03 12.02 17.06
C GLN A 57 3.89 10.81 16.14
N ALA A 58 2.86 9.99 16.32
CA ALA A 58 2.56 8.87 15.42
C ALA A 58 2.22 9.37 14.00
N VAL A 59 1.35 10.38 13.90
CA VAL A 59 1.00 11.01 12.61
C VAL A 59 2.22 11.66 11.94
N LEU A 60 3.08 12.35 12.71
CA LEU A 60 4.31 12.94 12.17
C LEU A 60 5.31 11.87 11.71
N ALA A 61 5.41 10.75 12.41
CA ALA A 61 6.26 9.63 12.00
C ALA A 61 5.74 8.94 10.74
N GLU A 62 4.42 8.74 10.65
CA GLU A 62 3.72 8.20 9.49
C GLU A 62 3.97 9.09 8.26
N LYS A 63 3.77 10.41 8.40
CA LYS A 63 4.02 11.40 7.35
C LYS A 63 5.47 11.40 6.89
N LYS A 64 6.44 11.44 7.82
CA LYS A 64 7.87 11.38 7.48
C LYS A 64 8.23 10.10 6.73
N ARG A 65 7.60 8.98 7.07
CA ARG A 65 7.81 7.70 6.38
C ARG A 65 7.25 7.75 4.96
N GLU A 66 6.06 8.30 4.77
CA GLU A 66 5.48 8.48 3.44
C GLU A 66 6.32 9.45 2.58
N ASP A 67 6.75 10.57 3.15
CA ASP A 67 7.61 11.55 2.47
C ASP A 67 8.93 10.90 2.00
N ARG A 68 9.53 10.01 2.80
CA ARG A 68 10.72 9.24 2.40
C ARG A 68 10.44 8.25 1.28
N LEU A 69 9.31 7.56 1.32
CA LEU A 69 8.91 6.64 0.24
C LEU A 69 8.68 7.42 -1.06
N ARG A 70 8.02 8.58 -0.98
CA ARG A 70 7.82 9.48 -2.13
C ARG A 70 9.14 10.04 -2.67
N ALA A 71 10.05 10.49 -1.79
CA ALA A 71 11.38 10.95 -2.16
C ALA A 71 12.23 9.83 -2.79
N ALA A 72 12.04 8.59 -2.35
CA ALA A 72 12.62 7.40 -2.96
C ALA A 72 11.88 6.97 -4.24
N GLY A 73 10.97 7.77 -4.79
CA GLY A 73 10.29 7.54 -6.07
C GLY A 73 9.22 6.44 -6.02
N PHE A 74 8.70 6.10 -4.83
CA PHE A 74 7.56 5.20 -4.70
C PHE A 74 6.24 5.97 -4.74
N ARG A 75 5.27 5.38 -5.43
CA ARG A 75 3.85 5.77 -5.31
C ARG A 75 3.24 5.01 -4.16
N VAL A 76 2.41 5.67 -3.36
CA VAL A 76 1.71 5.06 -2.24
C VAL A 76 0.21 5.16 -2.49
N VAL A 77 -0.49 4.04 -2.37
CA VAL A 77 -1.95 3.96 -2.40
C VAL A 77 -2.43 3.33 -1.09
N ARG A 78 -3.53 3.86 -0.55
CA ARG A 78 -4.16 3.37 0.68
C ARG A 78 -5.59 3.01 0.38
N TRP A 79 -6.10 1.99 1.04
CA TRP A 79 -7.51 1.62 0.96
C TRP A 79 -7.98 1.04 2.29
N ASP A 80 -9.27 1.19 2.56
CA ASP A 80 -9.95 0.71 3.76
C ASP A 80 -10.64 -0.64 3.53
N TRP A 81 -11.26 -1.18 4.58
CA TRP A 81 -12.07 -2.41 4.49
C TRP A 81 -13.22 -2.28 3.49
N ALA A 82 -13.89 -1.12 3.43
CA ALA A 82 -15.00 -0.89 2.51
C ALA A 82 -14.56 -0.98 1.03
N THR A 83 -13.36 -0.46 0.73
CA THR A 83 -12.76 -0.55 -0.60
C THR A 83 -12.24 -1.95 -0.89
N ALA A 84 -11.59 -2.62 0.07
CA ALA A 84 -11.05 -3.97 -0.10
C ALA A 84 -12.14 -5.04 -0.29
N SER A 85 -13.29 -4.86 0.36
CA SER A 85 -14.41 -5.79 0.32
C SER A 85 -15.20 -5.72 -0.99
N GLU A 86 -15.06 -4.62 -1.75
CA GLU A 86 -15.74 -4.39 -3.02
C GLU A 86 -14.74 -4.52 -4.19
N PRO A 87 -14.70 -5.64 -4.93
CA PRO A 87 -13.68 -5.93 -5.93
C PRO A 87 -13.54 -4.85 -7.02
N SER A 88 -14.66 -4.24 -7.42
CA SER A 88 -14.70 -3.17 -8.42
C SER A 88 -14.04 -1.89 -7.92
N ARG A 89 -14.28 -1.51 -6.67
CA ARG A 89 -13.67 -0.34 -6.03
C ARG A 89 -12.19 -0.57 -5.80
N PHE A 90 -11.82 -1.75 -5.32
CA PHE A 90 -10.43 -2.12 -5.14
C PHE A 90 -9.66 -2.10 -6.47
N ALA A 91 -10.23 -2.66 -7.54
CA ALA A 91 -9.62 -2.63 -8.86
C ALA A 91 -9.48 -1.20 -9.40
N ALA A 92 -10.49 -0.34 -9.21
CA ALA A 92 -10.42 1.07 -9.60
C ALA A 92 -9.32 1.82 -8.83
N CYS A 93 -9.22 1.60 -7.52
CA CYS A 93 -8.18 2.17 -6.66
C CYS A 93 -6.77 1.81 -7.15
N LEU A 94 -6.50 0.53 -7.42
CA LEU A 94 -5.20 0.07 -7.91
C LEU A 94 -4.87 0.62 -9.31
N ARG A 95 -5.87 0.71 -10.21
CA ARG A 95 -5.68 1.30 -11.55
C ARG A 95 -5.35 2.79 -11.48
N GLN A 96 -6.05 3.55 -10.63
CA GLN A 96 -5.75 4.97 -10.41
C GLN A 96 -4.35 5.18 -9.84
N ALA A 97 -3.86 4.24 -9.03
CA ALA A 97 -2.49 4.23 -8.54
C ALA A 97 -1.43 3.84 -9.60
N GLY A 98 -1.88 3.49 -10.82
CA GLY A 98 -1.02 3.16 -11.96
C GLY A 98 -0.55 1.70 -11.98
N LEU A 99 -1.28 0.80 -11.31
CA LEU A 99 -1.10 -0.65 -11.48
C LEU A 99 -1.96 -1.12 -12.66
N PRO A 100 -1.37 -1.60 -13.76
CA PRO A 100 -2.14 -2.12 -14.88
C PRO A 100 -2.80 -3.44 -14.49
N ASN A 101 -4.01 -3.68 -15.03
CA ASN A 101 -4.60 -5.00 -15.00
C ASN A 101 -3.87 -5.88 -16.04
N THR A 102 -3.15 -6.91 -15.59
CA THR A 102 -2.44 -7.85 -16.46
C THR A 102 -3.32 -8.95 -17.05
N ARG A 103 -4.65 -8.90 -16.87
CA ARG A 103 -5.59 -9.60 -17.76
C ARG A 103 -5.78 -8.81 -19.07
N THR A 104 -4.75 -8.78 -19.90
CA THR A 104 -4.98 -8.81 -21.35
C THR A 104 -5.56 -10.20 -21.67
N GLY A 105 -6.58 -10.25 -22.54
CA GLY A 105 -7.37 -11.46 -22.84
C GLY A 105 -6.53 -12.67 -23.31
N PRO A 106 -7.18 -13.83 -23.56
CA PRO A 106 -6.47 -15.01 -24.05
C PRO A 106 -5.67 -14.66 -25.31
N PRO A 107 -4.53 -15.32 -25.59
CA PRO A 107 -3.81 -15.11 -26.83
C PRO A 107 -4.78 -15.33 -28.00
N ILE A 108 -4.86 -14.36 -28.90
CA ILE A 108 -5.45 -14.58 -30.22
C ILE A 108 -4.56 -15.60 -30.94
N ASN A 109 -4.95 -16.86 -30.88
CA ASN A 109 -4.51 -17.86 -31.83
C ASN A 109 -5.54 -17.84 -32.97
N GLY A 110 -5.09 -17.49 -34.18
CA GLY A 110 -5.90 -17.49 -35.40
C GLY A 110 -5.34 -16.54 -36.42
#